data_AF-A0A962WSW7-F1
#
_entry.id   AF-A0A962WSW7-F1
#
_cell.length_a   1.000
_cell.length_b   1.000
_cell.length_c   1.000
_cell.angle_alpha   90.00
_cell.angle_beta   90.00
_cell.angle_gamma   90.00
#
_symmetry.space_group_name_H-M   'P 1'
#
loop_
_entity.id
_entity.type
_entity.pdbx_description
1 polymer ?
#
loop_
_entity_poly.entity_id
_entity_poly.type
_entity_poly.pdbx_seq_one_letter_code
_entity_poly.pdbx_strand_id
1 'polypeptide(L)' 'MRINPFFPVFAVLVGVVVYAYYAPEDRPEKGLTTTPKEYMELVQKNRAERVKKERQKEQAEAPR' A
#
# COMPACT_ATOMS: atom_id res chain seq x y z
N MET A 1 -9.03 -2.53 50.39
CA MET A 1 -7.74 -2.56 49.67
C MET A 1 -7.53 -1.20 49.03
N ARG A 2 -6.44 -0.50 49.37
CA ARG A 2 -6.07 0.79 48.78
C ARG A 2 -5.12 0.50 47.63
N ILE A 3 -5.62 0.49 46.40
CA ILE A 3 -4.80 0.25 45.21
C ILE A 3 -3.95 1.50 45.00
N ASN A 4 -2.64 1.35 45.12
CA ASN A 4 -1.72 2.43 44.82
C ASN A 4 -1.85 2.76 43.32
N PRO A 5 -2.10 4.03 42.95
CA PRO A 5 -2.35 4.43 41.56
C PRO A 5 -1.15 4.17 40.63
N PHE A 6 0.02 3.93 41.22
CA PHE A 6 1.22 3.51 40.51
C PHE A 6 1.05 2.20 39.73
N PHE A 7 0.38 1.21 40.32
CA PHE A 7 0.27 -0.12 39.73
C PHE A 7 -0.52 -0.16 38.40
N PRO A 8 -1.73 0.44 38.30
CA PRO A 8 -2.44 0.48 37.02
C PRO A 8 -1.69 1.30 35.96
N VAL A 9 -1.03 2.40 36.35
CA VAL A 9 -0.23 3.21 35.41
C VAL A 9 0.96 2.41 34.86
N PHE A 10 1.65 1.67 35.74
CA PHE A 10 2.74 0.80 35.34
C PHE A 10 2.27 -0.32 34.40
N ALA A 11 1.12 -0.95 34.70
CA ALA A 11 0.55 -1.99 33.86
C ALA A 11 0.21 -1.47 32.44
N VAL A 12 -0.32 -0.24 32.33
CA VAL A 12 -0.61 0.38 31.03
C VAL A 12 0.67 0.66 30.24
N LEU A 13 1.71 1.21 30.89
CA LEU A 13 3.01 1.46 30.25
C LEU A 13 3.63 0.18 29.69
N VAL A 14 3.66 -0.89 30.51
CA VAL A 14 4.17 -2.19 30.06
C VAL A 14 3.33 -2.73 28.91
N GLY A 15 2.00 -2.60 28.97
CA GLY A 15 1.10 -3.01 27.90
C GLY A 15 1.38 -2.31 26.57
N VAL A 16 1.66 -0.99 26.60
CA VAL A 16 2.01 -0.22 25.39
C VAL A 16 3.35 -0.66 24.82
N VAL A 17 4.36 -0.91 25.66
CA VAL A 17 5.68 -1.37 25.20
C VAL A 17 5.61 -2.76 24.58
N VAL A 18 4.90 -3.68 25.23
CA VAL A 18 4.68 -5.03 24.71
C VAL A 18 3.89 -4.96 23.40
N TYR A 19 2.84 -4.15 23.34
CA TYR A 19 2.08 -3.93 22.11
C TYR A 19 2.98 -3.36 21.02
N ALA A 20 3.82 -2.36 21.27
CA ALA A 20 4.72 -1.82 20.25
C ALA A 20 5.77 -2.84 19.77
N TYR A 21 6.22 -3.75 20.64
CA TYR A 21 7.22 -4.77 20.30
C TYR A 21 6.64 -5.94 19.50
N TYR A 22 5.40 -6.34 19.82
CA TYR A 22 4.72 -7.47 19.18
C TYR A 22 3.67 -7.06 18.15
N ALA A 23 3.30 -5.78 18.09
CA ALA A 23 2.49 -5.27 17.02
C ALA A 23 3.26 -5.61 15.74
N PRO A 24 2.61 -6.32 14.80
CA PRO A 24 3.19 -6.47 13.49
C PRO A 24 3.57 -5.08 13.05
N GLU A 25 4.83 -4.92 12.71
CA GLU A 25 5.30 -3.69 12.12
C GLU A 25 4.40 -3.42 10.91
N ASP A 26 3.40 -2.55 11.09
CA ASP A 26 2.82 -1.73 10.02
C ASP A 26 3.93 -0.77 9.52
N ARG A 27 5.12 -1.33 9.26
CA ARG A 27 6.05 -0.81 8.30
C ARG A 27 5.26 -0.92 7.01
N PRO A 28 4.79 0.19 6.42
CA PRO A 28 4.28 0.12 5.06
C PRO A 28 5.36 -0.59 4.26
N GLU A 29 5.06 -1.80 3.78
CA GLU A 29 6.00 -2.55 2.98
C GLU A 29 6.33 -1.68 1.77
N LYS A 30 7.52 -1.09 1.83
CA LYS A 30 8.41 -0.91 0.70
C LYS A 30 7.74 -0.17 -0.47
N GLY A 31 7.79 1.15 -0.41
CA GLY A 31 7.92 1.99 -1.62
C GLY A 31 9.22 1.74 -2.41
N LEU A 32 9.80 0.54 -2.34
CA LEU A 32 11.07 0.12 -2.92
C LEU A 32 10.99 -1.27 -3.60
N THR A 33 9.83 -1.95 -3.60
CA THR A 33 9.66 -3.28 -4.24
C THR A 33 8.66 -3.32 -5.38
N THR A 34 8.40 -2.20 -6.06
CA THR A 34 8.10 -2.32 -7.50
C THR A 34 9.37 -2.84 -8.15
N THR A 35 9.49 -4.17 -8.22
CA THR A 35 10.57 -4.84 -8.95
C THR A 35 10.52 -4.24 -10.37
N PRO A 36 11.65 -3.87 -11.02
CA PRO A 36 11.64 -3.16 -12.31
C PRO A 36 10.74 -3.81 -13.38
N LYS A 37 10.52 -5.12 -13.27
CA LYS A 37 9.57 -5.90 -14.08
C LYS A 37 8.12 -5.39 -14.00
N GLU A 38 7.64 -5.04 -12.81
CA GLU A 38 6.26 -4.58 -12.59
C GLU A 38 6.05 -3.17 -13.17
N TYR A 39 7.07 -2.29 -13.07
CA TYR A 39 7.06 -1.02 -13.80
C TYR A 39 7.09 -1.23 -15.33
N MET A 40 7.90 -2.16 -15.83
CA MET A 40 7.94 -2.49 -17.26
C MET A 40 6.59 -3.01 -17.77
N GLU A 41 5.88 -3.83 -16.99
CA GLU A 41 4.55 -4.31 -17.35
C GLU A 41 3.51 -3.18 -17.35
N LEU A 42 3.54 -2.27 -16.37
CA LEU A 42 2.64 -1.11 -16.34
C LEU A 42 2.89 -0.17 -17.53
N VAL A 43 4.16 0.05 -17.91
CA VAL A 43 4.51 0.88 -19.09
C VAL A 43 4.06 0.21 -20.39
N GLN A 44 4.24 -1.10 -20.53
CA GLN A 44 3.77 -1.84 -21.71
C GLN A 44 2.24 -1.85 -21.82
N LYS A 45 1.53 -2.07 -20.71
CA LYS A 45 0.05 -2.04 -20.68
C LYS A 45 -0.47 -0.64 -21.06
N ASN A 46 0.09 0.42 -20.49
CA ASN A 46 -0.30 1.80 -20.82
C ASN A 46 -0.07 2.16 -22.29
N ARG A 47 1.05 1.72 -22.89
CA ARG A 47 1.34 1.98 -24.31
C ARG A 47 0.38 1.23 -25.24
N ALA A 48 0.06 -0.02 -24.92
CA ALA A 48 -0.89 -0.82 -25.70
C ALA A 48 -2.31 -0.27 -25.65
N GLU A 49 -2.75 0.25 -24.50
CA GLU A 49 -4.06 0.89 -24.35
C GLU A 49 -4.18 2.18 -25.16
N ARG A 50 -3.12 3.01 -25.17
CA ARG A 50 -3.05 4.23 -25.99
C ARG A 50 -3.24 3.92 -27.47
N VAL A 51 -2.48 2.95 -27.99
CA VAL A 51 -2.57 2.52 -29.40
C VAL A 51 -3.93 1.91 -29.72
N LYS A 52 -4.50 1.08 -28.84
CA LYS A 52 -5.86 0.53 -29.04
C LYS A 52 -6.91 1.64 -29.07
N LYS A 53 -6.80 2.64 -28.19
CA LYS A 53 -7.76 3.74 -28.11
C LYS A 53 -7.67 4.65 -29.34
N GLU A 54 -6.47 4.90 -29.85
CA GLU A 54 -6.26 5.62 -31.11
C GLU A 54 -6.84 4.86 -32.30
N ARG A 55 -6.57 3.55 -32.41
CA ARG A 55 -7.11 2.70 -33.47
C ARG A 55 -8.64 2.54 -33.40
N GLN A 56 -9.20 2.49 -32.19
CA GLN A 56 -10.67 2.47 -32.00
C GLN A 56 -11.30 3.82 -32.36
N LYS A 57 -10.62 4.94 -32.11
CA LYS A 57 -11.07 6.26 -32.56
C LYS A 57 -11.03 6.36 -34.08
N GLU A 58 -9.96 5.91 -34.74
CA GLU A 58 -9.89 5.89 -36.21
C GLU A 58 -10.97 4.98 -36.83
N GLN A 59 -11.29 3.84 -36.21
CA GLN A 59 -12.38 2.97 -36.67
C GLN A 59 -13.78 3.53 -36.37
N ALA A 60 -13.95 4.30 -35.30
CA ALA A 60 -15.21 4.96 -34.96
C ALA A 60 -15.44 6.26 -35.77
N GLU A 61 -14.36 6.90 -36.23
CA GLU A 61 -14.36 8.13 -37.04
C GLU A 61 -14.26 7.84 -38.54
N ALA A 62 -14.26 6.57 -38.94
CA ALA A 62 -14.58 6.14 -40.30
C ALA A 62 -16.03 5.62 -40.41
N PRO A 63 -17.08 6.46 -40.24
CA PRO A 63 -18.35 6.20 -40.88
C PRO A 63 -18.22 6.49 -42.39
N ARG A 64 -18.98 5.73 -43.17
CA ARG A 64 -19.04 5.72 -44.64
C ARG A 64 -19.19 7.10 -45.28
#